data_AF-A0A9D9PR43-F1
#
_entry.id   AF-A0A9D9PR43-F1
#
_cell.length_a   1.000
_cell.length_b   1.000
_cell.length_c   1.000
_cell.angle_alpha   90.00
_cell.angle_beta   90.00
_cell.angle_gamma   90.00
#
_symmetry.space_group_name_H-M   'P 1'
#
loop_
_entity.id
_entity.type
_entity.pdbx_description
1 polymer ?
#
loop_
_entity_poly.entity_id
_entity_poly.type
_entity_poly.pdbx_seq_one_letter_code
_entity_poly.pdbx_strand_id
1 'polypeptide(L)'
;MKNSVNIAVIPAYKPGMEMTDTVRELKEAGFEVVVVNDGSGNEFDHVFDIARELTTVVEHDVNKGKGEALKTGIRYIREHYPKPYIIVTADADGQHKTKDIINVCNEAEANPDSLILGSRKFDGNVPLRSRVGNTITRTVYRISSGVKVFDTQTGLRAFSHHLSEQMLEISGSRYEYEMNVLMEMSGRSVPIKEVWIETVYLNDNSSSHFNTIKDAFRIYKEILKYSASSFMCFLADYGLFCALSLLTGSAVYSNIIARICSSLLNFGVNRKFVFCSETRFSSSALKYFCLAAVVLLLNTLILRALAGIGISAYVAKLMTELILFAFSYIMQQKFVFRKAKAAA
;
A
#
# COMPACT_ATOMS: atom_id res chain seq x y z
N MET A 1 31.10 10.94 16.03
CA MET A 1 31.43 9.50 16.04
C MET A 1 30.29 8.81 15.29
N LYS A 2 30.58 8.12 14.18
CA LYS A 2 29.57 7.31 13.47
C LYS A 2 29.14 6.22 14.44
N ASN A 3 27.90 6.31 14.95
CA ASN A 3 27.47 5.49 16.08
C ASN A 3 26.66 4.26 15.66
N SER A 4 26.19 4.18 14.41
CA SER A 4 25.43 3.04 13.89
C SER A 4 26.10 2.31 12.73
N VAL A 5 25.88 1.00 12.64
CA VAL A 5 26.24 0.20 11.46
C VAL A 5 25.22 0.46 10.36
N ASN A 6 25.68 0.78 9.16
CA ASN A 6 24.81 1.01 8.00
C ASN A 6 24.72 -0.28 7.18
N ILE A 7 23.52 -0.80 6.99
CA ILE A 7 23.30 -2.12 6.40
C ILE A 7 22.31 -2.02 5.25
N ALA A 8 22.70 -2.45 4.05
CA ALA A 8 21.82 -2.57 2.90
C ALA A 8 21.22 -3.98 2.82
N VAL A 9 19.90 -4.09 2.62
CA VAL A 9 19.19 -5.33 2.33
C VAL A 9 18.75 -5.31 0.88
N ILE A 10 19.21 -6.30 0.11
CA ILE A 10 18.92 -6.42 -1.32
C ILE A 10 18.14 -7.72 -1.57
N PRO A 11 16.79 -7.68 -1.67
CA PRO A 11 16.01 -8.84 -2.11
C PRO A 11 16.21 -9.07 -3.60
N ALA A 12 16.62 -10.27 -3.99
CA ALA A 12 16.96 -10.61 -5.37
C ALA A 12 16.19 -11.84 -5.84
N TYR A 13 15.46 -11.69 -6.95
CA TYR A 13 14.87 -12.80 -7.69
C TYR A 13 15.24 -12.66 -9.15
N LYS A 14 16.04 -13.61 -9.65
CA LYS A 14 16.59 -13.60 -11.02
C LYS A 14 17.36 -12.30 -11.36
N PRO A 15 18.32 -11.88 -10.51
CA PRO A 15 19.06 -10.63 -10.72
C PRO A 15 20.04 -10.73 -11.90
N GLY A 16 20.42 -9.58 -12.45
CA GLY A 16 21.57 -9.45 -13.36
C GLY A 16 22.86 -9.10 -12.62
N MET A 17 23.94 -8.89 -13.37
CA MET A 17 25.26 -8.53 -12.83
C MET A 17 25.28 -7.17 -12.12
N GLU A 18 24.34 -6.28 -12.46
CA GLU A 18 24.16 -4.94 -11.87
C GLU A 18 23.98 -5.01 -10.34
N MET A 19 23.41 -6.11 -9.83
CA MET A 19 23.31 -6.35 -8.39
C MET A 19 24.71 -6.44 -7.75
N THR A 20 25.64 -7.16 -8.37
CA THR A 20 27.00 -7.37 -7.83
C THR A 20 27.81 -6.08 -7.85
N ASP A 21 27.61 -5.24 -8.86
CA ASP A 21 28.21 -3.92 -8.94
C ASP A 21 27.68 -3.00 -7.83
N THR A 22 26.36 -3.01 -7.60
CA THR A 22 25.73 -2.30 -6.49
C THR A 22 26.28 -2.76 -5.13
N VAL A 23 26.45 -4.06 -4.93
CA VAL A 23 27.06 -4.61 -3.69
C VAL A 23 28.48 -4.08 -3.51
N ARG A 24 29.30 -4.07 -4.57
CA ARG A 24 30.69 -3.61 -4.51
C ARG A 24 30.76 -2.13 -4.12
N GLU A 25 29.99 -1.28 -4.80
CA GLU A 25 29.93 0.16 -4.52
C GLU A 25 29.47 0.45 -3.08
N LEU A 26 28.51 -0.31 -2.56
CA LEU A 26 28.03 -0.16 -1.19
C LEU A 26 29.08 -0.60 -0.16
N LYS A 27 29.78 -1.71 -0.40
CA LYS A 27 30.89 -2.15 0.45
C LYS A 27 32.01 -1.11 0.48
N GLU A 28 32.37 -0.53 -0.67
CA GLU A 28 33.34 0.57 -0.77
C GLU A 28 32.88 1.84 -0.03
N ALA A 29 31.58 2.11 -0.01
CA ALA A 29 30.97 3.20 0.76
C ALA A 29 30.87 2.92 2.28
N GLY A 30 31.31 1.74 2.74
CA GLY A 30 31.33 1.35 4.15
C GLY A 30 30.00 0.80 4.68
N PHE A 31 29.14 0.27 3.80
CA PHE A 31 27.96 -0.48 4.20
C PHE A 31 28.32 -1.95 4.47
N GLU A 32 27.59 -2.56 5.38
CA GLU A 32 27.38 -4.00 5.34
C GLU A 32 26.22 -4.32 4.38
N VAL A 33 26.26 -5.46 3.71
CA VAL A 33 25.26 -5.81 2.71
C VAL A 33 24.71 -7.22 2.99
N VAL A 34 23.40 -7.36 2.96
CA VAL A 34 22.72 -8.66 3.07
C VAL A 34 21.89 -8.84 1.82
N VAL A 35 22.34 -9.72 0.95
CA VAL A 35 21.58 -10.14 -0.24
C VAL A 35 20.68 -11.29 0.16
N VAL A 36 19.43 -11.28 -0.33
CA VAL A 36 18.50 -12.40 -0.13
C VAL A 36 18.13 -12.99 -1.48
N ASN A 37 18.63 -14.20 -1.79
CA ASN A 37 18.25 -14.95 -2.98
C ASN A 37 16.87 -15.58 -2.76
N ASP A 38 15.83 -15.01 -3.38
CA ASP A 38 14.45 -15.47 -3.28
C ASP A 38 14.14 -16.61 -4.26
N GLY A 39 14.98 -17.65 -4.27
CA GLY A 39 14.79 -18.86 -5.07
C GLY A 39 14.92 -18.64 -6.58
N SER A 40 16.00 -17.99 -7.02
CA SER A 40 16.23 -17.64 -8.44
C SER A 40 16.50 -18.85 -9.35
N GLY A 41 16.98 -19.96 -8.78
CA GLY A 41 17.34 -21.19 -9.51
C GLY A 41 18.75 -21.15 -10.13
N ASN A 42 19.23 -22.32 -10.55
CA ASN A 42 20.65 -22.55 -10.88
C ASN A 42 21.20 -21.68 -12.02
N GLU A 43 20.34 -21.18 -12.90
CA GLU A 43 20.72 -20.27 -13.98
C GLU A 43 21.40 -18.99 -13.46
N PHE A 44 21.06 -18.57 -12.23
CA PHE A 44 21.55 -17.35 -11.61
C PHE A 44 22.66 -17.58 -10.58
N ASP A 45 23.13 -18.83 -10.39
CA ASP A 45 24.13 -19.17 -9.38
C ASP A 45 25.41 -18.36 -9.54
N HIS A 46 25.86 -18.13 -10.78
CA HIS A 46 27.04 -17.33 -11.09
C HIS A 46 26.97 -15.90 -10.51
N VAL A 47 25.78 -15.28 -10.47
CA VAL A 47 25.58 -13.94 -9.88
C VAL A 47 25.68 -14.01 -8.35
N PHE A 48 25.11 -15.05 -7.75
CA PHE A 48 25.15 -15.24 -6.29
C PHE A 48 26.51 -15.74 -5.79
N ASP A 49 27.26 -16.49 -6.57
CA ASP A 49 28.63 -16.91 -6.25
C ASP A 49 29.53 -15.68 -6.05
N ILE A 50 29.47 -14.74 -7.00
CA ILE A 50 30.16 -13.45 -6.89
C ILE A 50 29.65 -12.66 -5.68
N ALA A 51 28.33 -12.62 -5.46
CA ALA A 51 27.78 -11.92 -4.30
C ALA A 51 28.26 -12.54 -2.95
N ARG A 52 28.42 -13.86 -2.86
CA ARG A 52 28.91 -14.57 -1.67
C ARG A 52 30.39 -14.26 -1.38
N GLU A 53 31.19 -13.97 -2.40
CA GLU A 53 32.57 -13.50 -2.20
C GLU A 53 32.63 -12.09 -1.62
N LEU A 54 31.63 -11.26 -1.90
CA LEU A 54 31.59 -9.86 -1.48
C LEU A 54 30.86 -9.65 -0.16
N THR A 55 29.82 -10.46 0.11
CA THR A 55 28.89 -10.21 1.21
C THR A 55 28.06 -11.43 1.61
N THR A 56 27.26 -11.29 2.68
CA THR A 56 26.33 -12.34 3.09
C THR A 56 25.19 -12.51 2.08
N VAL A 57 24.95 -13.75 1.66
CA VAL A 57 23.77 -14.16 0.88
C VAL A 57 22.93 -15.12 1.71
N VAL A 58 21.65 -14.78 1.92
CA VAL A 58 20.65 -15.64 2.57
C VAL A 58 19.74 -16.24 1.50
N GLU A 59 19.46 -17.54 1.58
CA GLU A 59 18.78 -18.25 0.50
C GLU A 59 17.36 -18.72 0.87
N HIS A 60 16.47 -18.67 -0.12
CA HIS A 60 15.21 -19.38 -0.11
C HIS A 60 15.23 -20.49 -1.16
N ASP A 61 14.75 -21.68 -0.80
CA ASP A 61 14.64 -22.81 -1.74
C ASP A 61 13.71 -22.53 -2.92
N VAL A 62 12.69 -21.70 -2.70
CA VAL A 62 11.67 -21.33 -3.70
C VAL A 62 11.33 -19.85 -3.56
N ASN A 63 10.81 -19.23 -4.63
CA ASN A 63 10.33 -17.85 -4.58
C ASN A 63 9.19 -17.65 -3.57
N LYS A 64 9.49 -16.97 -2.46
CA LYS A 64 8.52 -16.60 -1.41
C LYS A 64 7.95 -15.19 -1.63
N GLY A 65 8.64 -14.35 -2.40
CA GLY A 65 8.25 -13.01 -2.78
C GLY A 65 9.10 -11.93 -2.12
N LYS A 66 9.11 -10.74 -2.73
CA LYS A 66 9.91 -9.57 -2.29
C LYS A 66 9.70 -9.21 -0.82
N GLY A 67 8.46 -9.21 -0.34
CA GLY A 67 8.14 -8.89 1.06
C GLY A 67 8.72 -9.91 2.05
N GLU A 68 8.68 -11.20 1.71
CA GLU A 68 9.29 -12.23 2.54
C GLU A 68 10.81 -12.16 2.48
N ALA A 69 11.39 -11.92 1.30
CA ALA A 69 12.83 -11.73 1.15
C ALA A 69 13.35 -10.54 1.99
N LEU A 70 12.64 -9.41 1.98
CA LEU A 70 12.93 -8.26 2.84
C LEU A 70 12.88 -8.64 4.32
N LYS A 71 11.84 -9.36 4.76
CA LYS A 71 11.72 -9.83 6.15
C LYS A 71 12.82 -10.80 6.54
N THR A 72 13.22 -11.69 5.65
CA THR A 72 14.36 -12.60 5.86
C THR A 72 15.64 -11.81 6.09
N GLY A 73 15.92 -10.81 5.25
CA GLY A 73 17.09 -9.94 5.42
C GLY A 73 17.05 -9.13 6.72
N ILE A 74 15.90 -8.54 7.06
CA ILE A 74 15.72 -7.79 8.31
C ILE A 74 15.90 -8.70 9.53
N ARG A 75 15.37 -9.93 9.49
CA ARG A 75 15.52 -10.90 10.57
C ARG A 75 16.98 -11.31 10.75
N TYR A 76 17.65 -11.64 9.66
CA TYR A 76 19.09 -11.95 9.66
C TYR A 76 19.89 -10.81 10.32
N ILE A 77 19.60 -9.56 9.93
CA ILE A 77 20.27 -8.39 10.51
C ILE A 77 20.03 -8.29 12.03
N ARG A 78 18.79 -8.46 12.48
CA ARG A 78 18.44 -8.41 13.91
C ARG A 78 19.19 -9.46 14.73
N GLU A 79 19.46 -10.62 14.14
CA GLU A 79 20.12 -11.75 14.81
C GLU A 79 21.66 -11.63 14.81
N HIS A 80 22.25 -10.98 13.80
CA HIS A 80 23.71 -11.02 13.58
C HIS A 80 24.44 -9.69 13.81
N TYR A 81 23.73 -8.54 13.83
CA TYR A 81 24.37 -7.24 13.96
C TYR A 81 24.03 -6.54 15.28
N PRO A 82 25.03 -5.95 15.98
CA PRO A 82 24.79 -5.24 17.21
C PRO A 82 24.07 -3.91 16.94
N LYS A 83 23.16 -3.54 17.84
CA LYS A 83 22.54 -2.22 17.83
C LYS A 83 23.55 -1.15 18.31
N PRO A 84 23.44 0.10 17.82
CA PRO A 84 22.46 0.57 16.86
C PRO A 84 22.90 0.31 15.41
N TYR A 85 21.92 0.07 14.53
CA TYR A 85 22.13 -0.02 13.08
C TYR A 85 20.99 0.68 12.32
N ILE A 86 21.28 1.04 11.08
CA ILE A 86 20.33 1.56 10.09
C ILE A 86 20.20 0.51 8.98
N ILE A 87 18.96 0.15 8.65
CA ILE A 87 18.67 -0.73 7.52
C ILE A 87 18.22 0.13 6.35
N VAL A 88 18.81 -0.08 5.17
CA VAL A 88 18.35 0.47 3.90
C VAL A 88 17.94 -0.67 2.98
N THR A 89 16.73 -0.64 2.45
CA THR A 89 16.28 -1.60 1.43
C THR A 89 16.62 -1.03 0.06
N ALA A 90 17.20 -1.85 -0.83
CA ALA A 90 17.49 -1.45 -2.20
C ALA A 90 17.14 -2.58 -3.18
N ASP A 91 16.60 -2.23 -4.35
CA ASP A 91 16.29 -3.19 -5.41
C ASP A 91 17.57 -3.75 -6.07
N ALA A 92 17.51 -5.01 -6.51
CA ALA A 92 18.62 -5.74 -7.12
C ALA A 92 18.87 -5.39 -8.60
N ASP A 93 18.09 -4.48 -9.19
CA ASP A 93 18.13 -4.14 -10.61
C ASP A 93 19.06 -2.97 -10.95
N GLY A 94 19.79 -2.43 -9.97
CA GLY A 94 20.74 -1.32 -10.15
C GLY A 94 20.07 0.04 -10.37
N GLN A 95 18.76 0.18 -10.15
CA GLN A 95 18.06 1.47 -10.37
C GLN A 95 18.38 2.52 -9.30
N HIS A 96 18.86 2.11 -8.12
CA HIS A 96 19.21 3.01 -7.02
C HIS A 96 20.69 3.33 -7.04
N LYS A 97 21.04 4.60 -7.24
CA LYS A 97 22.43 5.04 -7.15
C LYS A 97 22.92 4.90 -5.71
N THR A 98 24.17 4.45 -5.54
CA THR A 98 24.85 4.34 -4.23
C THR A 98 24.78 5.66 -3.43
N LYS A 99 24.89 6.81 -4.11
CA LYS A 99 24.73 8.14 -3.49
C LYS A 99 23.34 8.34 -2.86
N ASP A 100 22.28 7.87 -3.51
CA ASP A 100 20.91 7.99 -3.02
C ASP A 100 20.67 7.06 -1.82
N ILE A 101 21.24 5.85 -1.85
CA ILE A 101 21.27 4.91 -0.72
C ILE A 101 21.94 5.55 0.50
N ILE A 102 23.10 6.21 0.31
CA ILE A 102 23.80 6.94 1.37
C ILE A 102 22.92 8.08 1.93
N ASN A 103 22.26 8.85 1.06
CA ASN A 103 21.43 9.98 1.48
C ASN A 103 20.23 9.54 2.34
N VAL A 104 19.49 8.49 1.93
CA VAL A 104 18.37 7.97 2.73
C VAL A 104 18.86 7.37 4.05
N CYS A 105 20.04 6.75 4.05
CA CYS A 105 20.66 6.19 5.26
C CYS A 105 20.98 7.30 6.28
N ASN A 106 21.63 8.38 5.83
CA ASN A 106 21.98 9.52 6.68
C ASN A 106 20.73 10.20 7.27
N GLU A 107 19.66 10.34 6.47
CA GLU A 107 18.39 10.90 6.98
C GLU A 107 17.74 9.96 8.02
N ALA A 108 17.88 8.64 7.88
CA ALA A 108 17.37 7.68 8.85
C ALA A 108 18.18 7.67 10.15
N GLU A 109 19.50 7.86 10.06
CA GLU A 109 20.38 8.05 11.23
C GLU A 109 20.00 9.32 12.00
N ALA A 110 19.70 10.41 11.29
CA ALA A 110 19.25 11.67 11.88
C ALA A 110 17.82 11.61 12.48
N ASN A 111 17.01 10.63 12.05
CA ASN A 111 15.61 10.49 12.44
C ASN A 111 15.26 9.04 12.80
N PRO A 112 15.78 8.51 13.92
CA PRO A 112 15.71 7.09 14.24
C PRO A 112 14.29 6.53 14.38
N ASP A 113 13.32 7.37 14.72
CA ASP A 113 11.91 6.99 14.89
C ASP A 113 11.06 7.24 13.64
N SER A 114 11.69 7.49 12.48
CA SER A 114 11.00 7.77 11.20
C SER A 114 11.27 6.70 10.15
N LEU A 115 10.30 6.49 9.27
CA LEU A 115 10.51 5.78 8.01
C LEU A 115 10.95 6.79 6.94
N ILE A 116 12.12 6.58 6.35
CA ILE A 116 12.65 7.40 5.26
C ILE A 116 12.40 6.70 3.93
N LEU A 117 11.89 7.45 2.96
CA LEU A 117 11.63 6.98 1.60
C LEU A 117 12.52 7.72 0.61
N GLY A 118 13.19 6.98 -0.27
CA GLY A 118 13.81 7.55 -1.47
C GLY A 118 12.73 7.81 -2.52
N SER A 119 12.34 9.07 -2.69
CA SER A 119 11.23 9.48 -3.55
C SER A 119 11.75 9.92 -4.91
N ARG A 120 11.33 9.24 -5.96
CA ARG A 120 11.72 9.59 -7.33
C ARG A 120 11.07 10.90 -7.73
N LYS A 121 11.86 11.85 -8.24
CA LYS A 121 11.27 12.97 -8.98
C LYS A 121 10.71 12.43 -10.29
N PHE A 122 9.40 12.57 -10.51
CA PHE A 122 8.78 12.23 -11.79
C PHE A 122 8.96 13.36 -12.82
N ASP A 123 10.14 13.97 -12.88
CA ASP A 123 10.51 14.93 -13.92
C ASP A 123 10.95 14.18 -15.20
N GLY A 124 10.61 14.72 -16.38
CA GLY A 124 11.00 14.13 -17.67
C GLY A 124 10.16 12.95 -18.18
N ASN A 125 10.82 12.06 -18.95
CA ASN A 125 10.27 10.97 -19.79
C ASN A 125 9.79 9.74 -18.99
N VAL A 126 9.05 9.95 -17.89
CA VAL A 126 8.42 8.86 -17.16
C VAL A 126 7.35 8.22 -18.05
N PRO A 127 7.33 6.88 -18.22
CA PRO A 127 6.25 6.20 -18.92
C PRO A 127 4.89 6.61 -18.34
N LEU A 128 3.99 7.12 -19.21
CA LEU A 128 2.68 7.66 -18.82
C LEU A 128 1.89 6.70 -17.92
N ARG A 129 2.02 5.39 -18.14
CA ARG A 129 1.36 4.34 -17.34
C ARG A 129 1.82 4.33 -15.88
N SER A 130 3.13 4.43 -15.63
CA SER A 130 3.70 4.45 -14.28
C SER A 130 3.31 5.74 -13.53
N ARG A 131 3.27 6.88 -14.25
CA ARG A 131 2.85 8.16 -13.68
C ARG A 131 1.38 8.16 -13.25
N VAL A 132 0.49 7.61 -14.09
CA VAL A 132 -0.94 7.49 -13.76
C VAL A 132 -1.16 6.52 -12.59
N GLY A 133 -0.50 5.36 -12.62
CA GLY A 133 -0.56 4.37 -11.54
C GLY A 133 -0.17 4.96 -10.18
N ASN A 134 1.00 5.59 -10.08
CA ASN A 134 1.44 6.20 -8.83
C ASN A 134 0.55 7.39 -8.40
N THR A 135 -0.01 8.16 -9.34
CA THR A 135 -0.94 9.26 -9.01
C THR A 135 -2.22 8.74 -8.35
N ILE A 136 -2.80 7.66 -8.87
CA ILE A 136 -3.98 7.01 -8.30
C ILE A 136 -3.64 6.46 -6.92
N THR A 137 -2.57 5.65 -6.83
CA THR A 137 -2.14 5.01 -5.59
C THR A 137 -1.85 6.04 -4.49
N ARG A 138 -1.13 7.13 -4.82
CA ARG A 138 -0.87 8.24 -3.91
C ARG A 138 -2.14 8.90 -3.40
N THR A 139 -3.11 9.12 -4.28
CA THR A 139 -4.38 9.77 -3.92
C THR A 139 -5.17 8.89 -2.96
N VAL A 140 -5.29 7.60 -3.29
CA VAL A 140 -5.95 6.59 -2.45
C VAL A 140 -5.27 6.50 -1.09
N TYR A 141 -3.93 6.41 -1.07
CA TYR A 141 -3.14 6.36 0.15
C TYR A 141 -3.37 7.59 1.02
N ARG A 142 -3.26 8.81 0.45
CA ARG A 142 -3.46 10.06 1.20
C ARG A 142 -4.85 10.13 1.81
N ILE A 143 -5.85 9.67 1.07
CA ILE A 143 -7.23 9.64 1.52
C ILE A 143 -7.42 8.64 2.69
N SER A 144 -6.87 7.43 2.56
CA SER A 144 -7.01 6.36 3.55
C SER A 144 -6.17 6.58 4.80
N SER A 145 -4.92 7.04 4.67
CA SER A 145 -3.99 7.24 5.77
C SER A 145 -4.07 8.64 6.39
N GLY A 146 -4.43 9.65 5.60
CA GLY A 146 -4.30 11.07 5.99
C GLY A 146 -2.88 11.63 5.85
N VAL A 147 -1.90 10.80 5.47
CA VAL A 147 -0.49 11.16 5.31
C VAL A 147 -0.18 11.42 3.84
N LYS A 148 0.62 12.45 3.55
CA LYS A 148 1.09 12.74 2.20
C LYS A 148 2.41 12.01 1.96
N VAL A 149 2.45 11.17 0.94
CA VAL A 149 3.66 10.51 0.42
C VAL A 149 3.65 10.70 -1.10
N PHE A 150 4.75 11.14 -1.70
CA PHE A 150 4.84 11.41 -3.13
C PHE A 150 5.09 10.14 -3.94
N ASP A 151 5.99 9.27 -3.50
CA ASP A 151 6.25 7.97 -4.13
C ASP A 151 5.87 6.82 -3.20
N THR A 152 4.69 6.25 -3.45
CA THR A 152 4.18 5.13 -2.65
C THR A 152 4.76 3.77 -3.05
N GLN A 153 5.48 3.72 -4.17
CA GLN A 153 5.96 2.50 -4.81
C GLN A 153 7.48 2.40 -4.81
N THR A 154 8.17 3.23 -4.04
CA THR A 154 9.62 3.15 -3.90
C THR A 154 10.04 1.95 -3.06
N GLY A 155 10.99 1.18 -3.59
CA GLY A 155 11.72 0.13 -2.89
C GLY A 155 12.91 0.63 -2.08
N LEU A 156 13.38 1.86 -2.34
CA LEU A 156 14.43 2.50 -1.57
C LEU A 156 13.87 3.10 -0.28
N ARG A 157 14.13 2.45 0.85
CA ARG A 157 13.63 2.85 2.16
C ARG A 157 14.70 2.70 3.21
N ALA A 158 14.74 3.58 4.19
CA ALA A 158 15.67 3.47 5.31
C ALA A 158 14.95 3.67 6.65
N PHE A 159 15.37 2.90 7.65
CA PHE A 159 14.84 2.99 9.01
C PHE A 159 15.87 2.48 10.02
N SER A 160 15.78 2.98 11.25
CA SER A 160 16.66 2.51 12.33
C SER A 160 16.19 1.18 12.92
N HIS A 161 17.07 0.55 13.69
CA HIS A 161 16.75 -0.63 14.48
C HIS A 161 15.53 -0.49 15.42
N HIS A 162 15.02 0.73 15.69
CA HIS A 162 13.77 0.92 16.45
C HIS A 162 12.54 0.38 15.71
N LEU A 163 12.53 0.45 14.37
CA LEU A 163 11.41 0.01 13.56
C LEU A 163 11.55 -1.44 13.05
N SER A 164 12.71 -2.08 13.25
CA SER A 164 13.01 -3.38 12.63
C SER A 164 12.07 -4.52 13.05
N GLU A 165 11.63 -4.52 14.31
CA GLU A 165 10.64 -5.50 14.80
C GLU A 165 9.27 -5.27 14.16
N GLN A 166 8.84 -4.01 14.11
CA GLN A 166 7.55 -3.64 13.50
C GLN A 166 7.52 -4.00 12.01
N MET A 167 8.63 -3.85 11.30
CA MET A 167 8.73 -4.27 9.89
C MET A 167 8.46 -5.77 9.73
N LEU A 168 8.90 -6.62 10.66
CA LEU A 168 8.66 -8.07 10.59
C LEU A 168 7.20 -8.45 10.85
N GLU A 169 6.49 -7.70 11.70
CA GLU A 169 5.07 -7.94 12.02
C GLU A 169 4.12 -7.61 10.86
N ILE A 170 4.50 -6.67 10.00
CA ILE A 170 3.65 -6.18 8.91
C ILE A 170 3.34 -7.33 7.94
N SER A 171 2.07 -7.52 7.60
CA SER A 171 1.63 -8.58 6.70
C SER A 171 2.02 -8.33 5.24
N GLY A 172 2.06 -9.39 4.43
CA GLY A 172 2.45 -9.35 3.02
C GLY A 172 3.76 -10.08 2.78
N SER A 173 3.84 -10.78 1.65
CA SER A 173 5.02 -11.57 1.26
C SER A 173 5.55 -11.18 -0.12
N ARG A 174 4.79 -10.43 -0.93
CA ARG A 174 5.21 -9.94 -2.25
C ARG A 174 5.19 -8.40 -2.26
N TYR A 175 5.02 -7.80 -3.43
CA TYR A 175 5.06 -6.34 -3.62
C TYR A 175 4.03 -5.57 -2.78
N GLU A 176 2.92 -6.19 -2.36
CA GLU A 176 1.94 -5.54 -1.49
C GLU A 176 2.51 -5.17 -0.11
N TYR A 177 3.58 -5.84 0.33
CA TYR A 177 4.24 -5.57 1.62
C TYR A 177 4.67 -4.10 1.72
N GLU A 178 5.19 -3.53 0.64
CA GLU A 178 5.63 -2.14 0.59
C GLU A 178 4.50 -1.14 0.87
N MET A 179 3.29 -1.40 0.37
CA MET A 179 2.10 -0.59 0.66
C MET A 179 1.64 -0.82 2.10
N ASN A 180 1.65 -2.07 2.57
CA ASN A 180 1.26 -2.40 3.94
C ASN A 180 2.17 -1.71 4.98
N VAL A 181 3.47 -1.62 4.70
CA VAL A 181 4.42 -0.84 5.53
C VAL A 181 3.95 0.62 5.64
N LEU A 182 3.64 1.28 4.52
CA LEU A 182 3.20 2.69 4.55
C LEU A 182 1.90 2.88 5.32
N MET A 183 0.95 1.95 5.17
CA MET A 183 -0.34 1.99 5.86
C MET A 183 -0.18 1.74 7.37
N GLU A 184 0.62 0.75 7.76
CA GLU A 184 0.86 0.42 9.17
C GLU A 184 1.62 1.54 9.88
N MET A 185 2.67 2.07 9.26
CA MET A 185 3.45 3.19 9.83
C MET A 185 2.59 4.43 10.02
N SER A 186 1.73 4.75 9.04
CA SER A 186 0.75 5.84 9.20
C SER A 186 -0.26 5.56 10.30
N GLY A 187 -0.78 4.34 10.40
CA GLY A 187 -1.72 3.93 11.45
C GLY A 187 -1.12 4.03 12.86
N ARG A 188 0.18 3.73 12.98
CA ARG A 188 0.98 3.85 14.20
C ARG A 188 1.49 5.28 14.46
N SER A 189 1.21 6.24 13.57
CA SER A 189 1.71 7.63 13.65
C SER A 189 3.24 7.74 13.63
N VAL A 190 3.91 6.78 13.01
CA VAL A 190 5.36 6.85 12.71
C VAL A 190 5.56 7.90 11.61
N PRO A 191 6.43 8.91 11.82
CA PRO A 191 6.70 9.91 10.80
C PRO A 191 7.29 9.27 9.54
N ILE A 192 6.76 9.66 8.38
CA ILE A 192 7.27 9.26 7.07
C ILE A 192 7.89 10.49 6.42
N LYS A 193 9.15 10.40 6.04
CA LYS A 193 9.91 11.48 5.38
C LYS A 193 10.39 11.03 4.01
N GLU A 194 10.50 11.98 3.09
CA GLU A 194 10.93 11.71 1.72
C GLU A 194 12.24 12.46 1.42
N VAL A 195 13.22 11.71 0.92
CA VAL A 195 14.47 12.23 0.36
C VAL A 195 14.39 12.07 -1.15
N TRP A 196 14.63 13.15 -1.90
CA TRP A 196 14.57 13.10 -3.35
C TRP A 196 15.77 12.33 -3.92
N ILE A 197 15.48 11.38 -4.81
CA ILE A 197 16.49 10.54 -5.48
C ILE A 197 16.42 10.69 -6.99
N GLU A 198 17.52 10.37 -7.68
CA GLU A 198 17.58 10.39 -9.13
C GLU A 198 17.01 9.09 -9.70
N THR A 199 16.17 9.17 -10.74
CA THR A 199 15.58 7.97 -11.34
C THR A 199 16.48 7.46 -12.46
N VAL A 200 17.09 6.29 -12.29
CA VAL A 200 17.81 5.59 -13.36
C VAL A 200 16.87 4.56 -13.98
N TYR A 201 16.40 4.82 -15.20
CA TYR A 201 15.60 3.86 -15.96
C TYR A 201 16.52 2.95 -16.77
N LEU A 202 16.76 1.72 -16.29
CA LEU A 202 17.45 0.69 -17.06
C LEU A 202 16.44 -0.09 -17.90
N ASN A 203 16.67 -0.14 -19.21
CA ASN A 203 15.90 -0.94 -20.19
C ASN A 203 14.36 -0.86 -20.03
N ASP A 204 13.77 0.35 -19.94
CA ASP A 204 12.32 0.58 -19.86
C ASP A 204 11.57 -0.24 -18.76
N ASN A 205 12.23 -0.54 -17.62
CA ASN A 205 11.70 -1.40 -16.54
C ASN A 205 11.43 -2.86 -16.94
N SER A 206 12.04 -3.37 -18.01
CA SER A 206 11.87 -4.76 -18.48
C SER A 206 12.33 -5.83 -17.47
N SER A 207 13.26 -5.50 -16.57
CA SER A 207 13.74 -6.36 -15.48
C SER A 207 12.81 -6.39 -14.27
N SER A 208 11.84 -5.46 -14.18
CA SER A 208 10.86 -5.50 -13.10
C SER A 208 9.88 -6.64 -13.37
N HIS A 209 10.02 -7.74 -12.61
CA HIS A 209 9.06 -8.84 -12.60
C HIS A 209 7.69 -8.45 -12.00
N PHE A 210 7.41 -7.15 -11.85
CA PHE A 210 6.11 -6.62 -11.44
C PHE A 210 5.06 -6.90 -12.52
N ASN A 211 4.16 -7.84 -12.24
CA ASN A 211 3.06 -8.12 -13.14
C ASN A 211 1.97 -7.08 -12.89
N THR A 212 1.99 -6.01 -13.70
CA THR A 212 1.25 -4.76 -13.48
C THR A 212 -0.22 -4.94 -13.16
N ILE A 213 -0.88 -5.98 -13.69
CA ILE A 213 -2.31 -6.23 -13.49
C ILE A 213 -2.56 -7.09 -12.25
N LYS A 214 -1.79 -8.17 -12.05
CA LYS A 214 -1.99 -9.09 -10.91
C LYS A 214 -1.59 -8.47 -9.59
N ASP A 215 -0.50 -7.71 -9.58
CA ASP A 215 0.00 -7.06 -8.38
C ASP A 215 -0.82 -5.83 -8.02
N ALA A 216 -1.26 -5.05 -9.02
CA ALA A 216 -2.27 -4.01 -8.82
C ALA A 216 -3.58 -4.59 -8.27
N PHE A 217 -4.10 -5.68 -8.83
CA PHE A 217 -5.34 -6.30 -8.32
C PHE A 217 -5.22 -6.74 -6.86
N ARG A 218 -4.03 -7.14 -6.40
CA ARG A 218 -3.79 -7.51 -4.99
C ARG A 218 -3.72 -6.29 -4.08
N ILE A 219 -3.04 -5.21 -4.49
CA ILE A 219 -3.02 -3.93 -3.78
C ILE A 219 -4.45 -3.35 -3.68
N TYR A 220 -5.19 -3.41 -4.77
CA TYR A 220 -6.58 -2.95 -4.83
C TYR A 220 -7.57 -3.98 -4.33
N LYS A 221 -7.19 -5.20 -3.91
CA LYS A 221 -8.14 -6.28 -3.60
C LYS A 221 -9.12 -5.89 -2.51
N GLU A 222 -8.66 -5.19 -1.48
CA GLU A 222 -9.53 -4.74 -0.38
C GLU A 222 -10.45 -3.58 -0.83
N ILE A 223 -9.96 -2.70 -1.70
CA ILE A 223 -10.76 -1.64 -2.33
C ILE A 223 -11.79 -2.26 -3.29
N LEU A 224 -11.40 -3.24 -4.11
CA LEU A 224 -12.23 -3.98 -5.05
C LEU A 224 -13.26 -4.86 -4.36
N LYS A 225 -12.91 -5.49 -3.22
CA LYS A 225 -13.88 -6.20 -2.38
C LYS A 225 -14.93 -5.24 -1.83
N TYR A 226 -14.53 -4.07 -1.35
CA TYR A 226 -15.47 -3.05 -0.91
C TYR A 226 -16.33 -2.51 -2.07
N SER A 227 -15.72 -2.25 -3.24
CA SER A 227 -16.43 -1.85 -4.46
C SER A 227 -17.41 -2.93 -4.92
N ALA A 228 -17.00 -4.19 -4.93
CA ALA A 228 -17.83 -5.33 -5.33
C ALA A 228 -18.98 -5.55 -4.33
N SER A 229 -18.72 -5.47 -3.03
CA SER A 229 -19.75 -5.49 -1.99
C SER A 229 -20.77 -4.37 -2.20
N SER A 230 -20.29 -3.13 -2.37
CA SER A 230 -21.14 -1.96 -2.61
C SER A 230 -21.94 -2.06 -3.90
N PHE A 231 -21.33 -2.58 -4.97
CA PHE A 231 -22.00 -2.79 -6.26
C PHE A 231 -23.04 -3.91 -6.20
N MET A 232 -22.76 -5.02 -5.52
CA MET A 232 -23.73 -6.10 -5.28
C MET A 232 -24.90 -5.60 -4.44
N CYS A 233 -24.65 -4.76 -3.43
CA CYS A 233 -25.71 -4.13 -2.66
C CYS A 233 -26.54 -3.16 -3.50
N PHE A 234 -25.92 -2.39 -4.39
CA PHE A 234 -26.62 -1.55 -5.36
C PHE A 234 -27.52 -2.37 -6.31
N LEU A 235 -27.04 -3.51 -6.81
CA LEU A 235 -27.85 -4.39 -7.66
C LEU A 235 -29.01 -5.02 -6.90
N ALA A 236 -28.77 -5.51 -5.68
CA ALA A 236 -29.80 -6.10 -4.83
C ALA A 236 -30.89 -5.07 -4.50
N ASP A 237 -30.45 -3.85 -4.19
CA ASP A 237 -31.30 -2.72 -3.93
C ASP A 237 -32.15 -2.32 -5.15
N TYR A 238 -31.54 -2.19 -6.33
CA TYR A 238 -32.24 -1.84 -7.56
C TYR A 238 -33.24 -2.94 -7.96
N GLY A 239 -32.85 -4.21 -7.82
CA GLY A 239 -33.74 -5.34 -8.04
C GLY A 239 -34.94 -5.35 -7.09
N LEU A 240 -34.71 -5.10 -5.80
CA LEU A 240 -35.79 -5.03 -4.80
C LEU A 240 -36.74 -3.87 -5.07
N PHE A 241 -36.19 -2.71 -5.45
CA PHE A 241 -36.99 -1.55 -5.85
C PHE A 241 -37.89 -1.88 -7.05
N CYS A 242 -37.35 -2.49 -8.11
CA CYS A 242 -38.12 -2.88 -9.29
C CYS A 242 -39.23 -3.88 -8.93
N ALA A 243 -38.92 -4.91 -8.16
CA ALA A 243 -39.89 -5.93 -7.75
C ALA A 243 -41.02 -5.32 -6.88
N LEU A 244 -40.66 -4.51 -5.88
CA LEU A 244 -41.64 -3.86 -5.00
C LEU A 244 -42.47 -2.81 -5.75
N SER A 245 -41.89 -2.10 -6.71
CA SER A 245 -42.61 -1.09 -7.49
C SER A 245 -43.66 -1.73 -8.40
N LEU A 246 -43.40 -2.94 -8.90
CA LEU A 246 -44.37 -3.73 -9.68
C LEU A 246 -45.50 -4.29 -8.80
N LEU A 247 -45.19 -4.66 -7.55
CA LEU A 247 -46.16 -5.25 -6.62
C LEU A 247 -47.05 -4.22 -5.89
N THR A 248 -46.47 -3.08 -5.51
CA THR A 248 -47.15 -2.08 -4.66
C THR A 248 -47.74 -0.92 -5.46
N GLY A 249 -47.31 -0.72 -6.71
CA GLY A 249 -47.70 0.42 -7.54
C GLY A 249 -47.19 1.78 -7.04
N SER A 250 -46.45 1.82 -5.92
CA SER A 250 -45.91 3.05 -5.35
C SER A 250 -44.39 3.02 -5.31
N ALA A 251 -43.79 3.89 -6.12
CA ALA A 251 -42.34 4.06 -6.18
C ALA A 251 -41.74 4.54 -4.85
N VAL A 252 -42.50 5.31 -4.06
CA VAL A 252 -42.01 5.89 -2.79
C VAL A 252 -41.85 4.80 -1.73
N TYR A 253 -42.88 3.98 -1.49
CA TYR A 253 -42.82 2.89 -0.51
C TYR A 253 -41.77 1.83 -0.92
N SER A 254 -41.73 1.51 -2.21
CA SER A 254 -40.77 0.55 -2.77
C SER A 254 -39.32 0.98 -2.57
N ASN A 255 -39.02 2.27 -2.75
CA ASN A 255 -37.66 2.78 -2.58
C ASN A 255 -37.22 2.81 -1.10
N ILE A 256 -38.13 3.15 -0.18
CA ILE A 256 -37.83 3.19 1.26
C ILE A 256 -37.51 1.77 1.76
N ILE A 257 -38.33 0.79 1.40
CA ILE A 257 -38.12 -0.61 1.81
C ILE A 257 -36.84 -1.18 1.19
N ALA A 258 -36.61 -0.92 -0.11
CA ALA A 258 -35.37 -1.31 -0.78
C ALA A 258 -34.13 -0.73 -0.11
N ARG A 259 -34.14 0.55 0.25
CA ARG A 259 -33.03 1.20 0.98
C ARG A 259 -32.75 0.55 2.33
N ILE A 260 -33.78 0.22 3.09
CA ILE A 260 -33.62 -0.36 4.43
C ILE A 260 -32.99 -1.75 4.30
N CYS A 261 -33.55 -2.60 3.43
CA CYS A 261 -33.06 -3.95 3.20
C CYS A 261 -31.63 -3.97 2.64
N SER A 262 -31.31 -3.12 1.68
CA SER A 262 -29.97 -3.04 1.10
C SER A 262 -28.93 -2.50 2.06
N SER A 263 -29.29 -1.53 2.90
CA SER A 263 -28.41 -1.00 3.96
C SER A 263 -28.06 -2.06 5.01
N LEU A 264 -29.02 -2.91 5.38
CA LEU A 264 -28.82 -4.04 6.29
C LEU A 264 -27.89 -5.11 5.70
N LEU A 265 -28.10 -5.48 4.43
CA LEU A 265 -27.23 -6.41 3.72
C LEU A 265 -25.80 -5.86 3.60
N ASN A 266 -25.67 -4.59 3.22
CA ASN A 266 -24.37 -3.92 3.06
C ASN A 266 -23.59 -3.87 4.38
N PHE A 267 -24.26 -3.55 5.49
CA PHE A 267 -23.65 -3.62 6.82
C PHE A 267 -23.14 -5.04 7.15
N GLY A 268 -23.95 -6.07 6.89
CA GLY A 268 -23.58 -7.46 7.14
C GLY A 268 -22.38 -7.92 6.33
N VAL A 269 -22.37 -7.62 5.02
CA VAL A 269 -21.27 -7.99 4.11
C VAL A 269 -19.99 -7.22 4.46
N ASN A 270 -20.07 -5.90 4.64
CA ASN A 270 -18.88 -5.10 4.96
C ASN A 270 -18.27 -5.46 6.31
N ARG A 271 -19.10 -5.72 7.33
CA ARG A 271 -18.61 -6.12 8.65
C ARG A 271 -17.90 -7.49 8.61
N LYS A 272 -18.48 -8.47 7.93
CA LYS A 272 -18.01 -9.86 7.94
C LYS A 272 -16.89 -10.15 6.93
N PHE A 273 -16.96 -9.57 5.73
CA PHE A 273 -16.09 -9.94 4.61
C PHE A 273 -15.10 -8.85 4.19
N VAL A 274 -15.37 -7.57 4.47
CA VAL A 274 -14.49 -6.46 4.05
C VAL A 274 -13.63 -5.96 5.20
N PHE A 275 -14.20 -5.72 6.38
CA PHE A 275 -13.49 -5.10 7.49
C PHE A 275 -13.19 -6.04 8.68
N CYS A 276 -13.68 -7.29 8.63
CA CYS A 276 -13.46 -8.34 9.64
C CYS A 276 -13.51 -7.79 11.08
N SER A 277 -14.56 -7.03 11.41
CA SER A 277 -14.58 -6.24 12.65
C SER A 277 -15.05 -7.05 13.86
N GLU A 278 -14.20 -7.15 14.89
CA GLU A 278 -14.53 -7.77 16.19
C GLU A 278 -15.33 -6.86 17.15
N THR A 279 -15.72 -5.67 16.69
CA THR A 279 -16.45 -4.70 17.51
C THR A 279 -17.89 -5.15 17.82
N ARG A 280 -18.42 -4.75 18.98
CA ARG A 280 -19.80 -5.02 19.42
C ARG A 280 -20.81 -4.56 18.36
N PHE A 281 -21.68 -5.47 17.93
CA PHE A 281 -22.66 -5.31 16.83
C PHE A 281 -23.44 -3.97 16.89
N SER A 282 -23.94 -3.61 18.07
CA SER A 282 -24.80 -2.43 18.26
C SER A 282 -24.06 -1.10 18.04
N SER A 283 -22.81 -0.97 18.50
CA SER A 283 -22.05 0.28 18.37
C SER A 283 -21.66 0.57 16.91
N SER A 284 -21.30 -0.47 16.17
CA SER A 284 -20.90 -0.34 14.76
C SER A 284 -22.10 -0.18 13.84
N ALA A 285 -23.25 -0.80 14.17
CA ALA A 285 -24.51 -0.59 13.46
C ALA A 285 -24.98 0.86 13.56
N LEU A 286 -25.00 1.44 14.77
CA LEU A 286 -25.42 2.84 14.97
C LEU A 286 -24.54 3.82 14.18
N LYS A 287 -23.22 3.63 14.20
CA LYS A 287 -22.27 4.45 13.42
C LYS A 287 -22.47 4.29 11.92
N TYR A 288 -22.74 3.06 11.46
CA TYR A 288 -23.02 2.78 10.05
C TYR A 288 -24.32 3.45 9.58
N PHE A 289 -25.42 3.31 10.32
CA PHE A 289 -26.70 3.93 9.96
C PHE A 289 -26.65 5.46 10.02
N CYS A 290 -25.93 6.03 10.98
CA CYS A 290 -25.67 7.47 11.02
C CYS A 290 -24.89 7.93 9.78
N LEU A 291 -23.83 7.20 9.42
CA LEU A 291 -23.08 7.47 8.20
C LEU A 291 -23.94 7.34 6.93
N ALA A 292 -24.79 6.31 6.85
CA ALA A 292 -25.69 6.11 5.72
C ALA A 292 -26.69 7.27 5.56
N ALA A 293 -27.21 7.80 6.68
CA ALA A 293 -28.08 8.98 6.66
C ALA A 293 -27.33 10.24 6.18
N VAL A 294 -26.09 10.44 6.62
CA VAL A 294 -25.22 11.53 6.14
C VAL A 294 -24.93 11.40 4.64
N VAL A 295 -24.59 10.20 4.18
CA VAL A 295 -24.34 9.93 2.75
C VAL A 295 -25.58 10.22 1.91
N LEU A 296 -26.78 9.84 2.38
CA LEU A 296 -28.04 10.12 1.69
C LEU A 296 -28.34 11.63 1.60
N LEU A 297 -28.10 12.36 2.70
CA LEU A 297 -28.23 13.83 2.73
C LEU A 297 -27.26 14.48 1.75
N LEU A 298 -25.99 14.09 1.78
CA LEU A 298 -24.97 14.62 0.88
C LEU A 298 -25.27 14.27 -0.59
N ASN A 299 -25.77 13.06 -0.87
CA ASN A 299 -26.22 12.66 -2.21
C ASN A 299 -27.25 13.63 -2.75
N THR A 300 -28.28 13.89 -1.95
CA THR A 300 -29.37 14.79 -2.32
C THR A 300 -28.88 16.22 -2.55
N LEU A 301 -27.97 16.71 -1.71
CA LEU A 301 -27.41 18.07 -1.81
C LEU A 301 -26.50 18.24 -3.02
N ILE A 302 -25.57 17.32 -3.24
CA ILE A 302 -24.63 17.38 -4.38
C ILE A 302 -25.40 17.25 -5.68
N LEU A 303 -26.37 16.33 -5.76
CA LEU A 303 -27.16 16.12 -6.97
C LEU A 303 -28.00 17.36 -7.32
N ARG A 304 -28.58 18.03 -6.32
CA ARG A 304 -29.27 19.32 -6.52
C ARG A 304 -28.32 20.43 -6.97
N ALA A 305 -27.13 20.52 -6.39
CA ALA A 305 -26.14 21.53 -6.76
C ALA A 305 -25.65 21.33 -8.21
N LEU A 306 -25.33 20.10 -8.60
CA LEU A 306 -24.90 19.75 -9.95
C LEU A 306 -26.02 19.96 -10.98
N ALA A 307 -27.26 19.61 -10.64
CA ALA A 307 -28.41 19.92 -11.49
C ALA A 307 -28.64 21.44 -11.63
N GLY A 308 -28.41 22.21 -10.56
CA GLY A 308 -28.55 23.67 -10.55
C GLY A 308 -27.57 24.42 -11.44
N ILE A 309 -26.41 23.82 -11.74
CA ILE A 309 -25.41 24.35 -12.68
C ILE A 309 -25.58 23.80 -14.11
N GLY A 310 -26.69 23.12 -14.40
CA GLY A 310 -27.05 22.65 -15.74
C GLY A 310 -26.40 21.32 -16.17
N ILE A 311 -25.78 20.58 -15.24
CA ILE A 311 -25.27 19.24 -15.55
C ILE A 311 -26.46 18.28 -15.69
N SER A 312 -26.43 17.42 -16.71
CA SER A 312 -27.48 16.44 -16.92
C SER A 312 -27.65 15.54 -15.68
N ALA A 313 -28.89 15.21 -15.32
CA ALA A 313 -29.19 14.43 -14.12
C ALA A 313 -28.42 13.09 -14.07
N TYR A 314 -28.16 12.48 -15.23
CA TYR A 314 -27.39 11.25 -15.34
C TYR A 314 -25.90 11.44 -15.00
N VAL A 315 -25.27 12.50 -15.53
CA VAL A 315 -23.86 12.81 -15.25
C VAL A 315 -23.69 13.29 -13.82
N ALA A 316 -24.60 14.13 -13.33
CA ALA A 316 -24.64 14.59 -11.95
C ALA A 316 -24.74 13.41 -10.97
N LYS A 317 -25.61 12.44 -11.27
CA LYS A 317 -25.74 11.21 -10.47
C LYS A 317 -24.45 10.40 -10.45
N LEU A 318 -23.83 10.16 -11.61
CA LEU A 318 -22.58 9.40 -11.68
C LEU A 318 -21.45 10.06 -10.88
N MET A 319 -21.29 11.38 -11.00
CA MET A 319 -20.29 12.14 -10.24
C MET A 319 -20.55 12.08 -8.73
N THR A 320 -21.82 12.23 -8.33
CA THR A 320 -22.25 12.19 -6.93
C THR A 320 -21.96 10.83 -6.30
N GLU A 321 -22.30 9.74 -7.00
CA GLU A 321 -22.05 8.37 -6.53
C GLU A 321 -20.56 8.10 -6.38
N LEU A 322 -19.71 8.56 -7.31
CA LEU A 322 -18.25 8.37 -7.22
C LEU A 322 -17.65 9.09 -5.99
N ILE A 323 -18.07 10.34 -5.76
CA ILE A 323 -17.62 11.15 -4.61
C ILE A 323 -18.06 10.51 -3.29
N LEU A 324 -19.32 10.07 -3.23
CA LEU A 324 -19.89 9.49 -2.01
C LEU A 324 -19.43 8.07 -1.74
N PHE A 325 -19.10 7.31 -2.78
CA PHE A 325 -18.46 6.02 -2.64
C PHE A 325 -17.12 6.14 -1.91
N ALA A 326 -16.27 7.09 -2.35
CA ALA A 326 -14.99 7.36 -1.71
C ALA A 326 -15.19 7.86 -0.26
N PHE A 327 -16.10 8.81 -0.05
CA PHE A 327 -16.42 9.32 1.29
C PHE A 327 -16.92 8.23 2.24
N SER A 328 -17.88 7.41 1.79
CA SER A 328 -18.45 6.31 2.56
C SER A 328 -17.38 5.28 2.92
N TYR A 329 -16.48 4.93 1.99
CA TYR A 329 -15.36 4.03 2.26
C TYR A 329 -14.46 4.53 3.40
N ILE A 330 -14.01 5.79 3.30
CA ILE A 330 -13.13 6.41 4.29
C ILE A 330 -13.77 6.43 5.67
N MET A 331 -15.05 6.83 5.72
CA MET A 331 -15.79 6.93 6.98
C MET A 331 -16.05 5.54 7.58
N GLN A 332 -16.33 4.54 6.76
CA GLN A 332 -16.48 3.17 7.24
C GLN A 332 -15.16 2.63 7.81
N GLN A 333 -14.03 2.88 7.14
CA GLN A 333 -12.71 2.44 7.59
C GLN A 333 -12.26 3.16 8.87
N LYS A 334 -12.42 4.49 8.94
CA LYS A 334 -11.87 5.32 10.03
C LYS A 334 -12.78 5.45 11.24
N PHE A 335 -14.09 5.39 11.05
CA PHE A 335 -15.07 5.73 12.09
C PHE A 335 -15.97 4.56 12.48
N VAL A 336 -16.50 3.82 11.49
CA VAL A 336 -17.48 2.75 11.73
C VAL A 336 -16.80 1.47 12.21
N PHE A 337 -15.79 1.00 11.48
CA PHE A 337 -15.11 -0.27 11.74
C PHE A 337 -13.68 -0.09 12.25
N ARG A 338 -13.40 1.06 12.89
CA ARG A 338 -12.10 1.34 13.51
C ARG A 338 -11.73 0.17 14.44
N LYS A 339 -10.63 -0.54 14.12
CA LYS A 339 -10.06 -1.52 15.06
C LYS A 339 -9.76 -0.81 16.37
N ALA A 340 -10.21 -1.36 17.49
CA ALA A 340 -9.82 -0.85 18.79
C ALA A 340 -8.29 -0.86 18.83
N LYS A 341 -7.67 0.28 19.20
CA LYS A 341 -6.26 0.28 19.58
C LYS A 341 -6.12 -0.81 20.64
N ALA A 342 -5.20 -1.76 20.45
CA ALA A 342 -4.77 -2.58 21.56
C ALA A 342 -4.38 -1.60 22.68
N ALA A 343 -5.09 -1.67 23.81
CA ALA A 343 -4.64 -0.99 25.00
C ALA A 343 -3.27 -1.59 25.35
N ALA A 344 -2.33 -0.68 25.67
CA ALA A 344 -0.93 -0.96 25.90
C ALA A 344 -0.66 -2.13 26.87
#